data_AF-A0A2A9KP15-F1
#
_entry.id   AF-A0A2A9KP15-F1
#
_cell.length_a   1.000
_cell.length_b   1.000
_cell.length_c   1.000
_cell.angle_alpha   90.00
_cell.angle_beta   90.00
_cell.angle_gamma   90.00
#
_symmetry.space_group_name_H-M   'P 1'
#
loop_
_entity.id
_entity.type
_entity.pdbx_description
1 polymer ?
#
loop_
_entity_poly.entity_id
_entity_poly.type
_entity_poly.pdbx_seq_one_letter_code
_entity_poly.pdbx_strand_id
1 'polypeptide(L)'
;MVSCPKCSGVYPIMGVRVRSMTFGGRAVATDGDRTACGARLIASQGMATVEPTSGAGSSVGAGKGVLAQTTAQDDGTYRGRFRLVDDQTRAPLANHRYTVTSADGQTIQGTTDANGHTDWLSSHQASSLTFDQSGSTGTAGVSKS
;
A
#
# COMPACT_ATOMS: atom_id res chain seq x y z
N MET A 1 -7.02 -13.08 -26.30
CA MET A 1 -7.73 -13.95 -27.26
C MET A 1 -7.62 -15.39 -26.77
N VAL A 2 -8.64 -16.22 -27.02
CA VAL A 2 -8.72 -17.60 -26.50
C VAL A 2 -9.25 -18.52 -27.60
N SER A 3 -8.57 -19.65 -27.83
CA SER A 3 -9.03 -20.67 -28.77
C SER A 3 -10.14 -21.51 -28.16
N CYS A 4 -11.26 -21.68 -28.86
CA CYS A 4 -12.37 -22.51 -28.43
C CYS A 4 -12.53 -23.71 -29.37
N PRO A 5 -12.28 -24.95 -28.90
CA PRO A 5 -12.39 -26.14 -29.74
C PRO A 5 -13.83 -26.51 -30.09
N LYS A 6 -14.82 -26.07 -29.30
CA LYS A 6 -16.26 -26.31 -29.58
C LYS A 6 -16.81 -25.42 -30.69
N CYS A 7 -16.31 -24.20 -30.79
CA CYS A 7 -16.76 -23.22 -31.79
C CYS A 7 -15.81 -23.11 -32.98
N SER A 8 -14.67 -23.82 -32.95
CA SER A 8 -13.63 -23.82 -33.98
C SER A 8 -13.14 -22.42 -34.35
N GLY A 9 -12.84 -21.59 -33.33
CA GLY A 9 -12.43 -20.21 -33.55
C GLY A 9 -11.69 -19.59 -32.36
N VAL A 10 -11.19 -18.38 -32.57
CA VAL A 10 -10.49 -17.58 -31.56
C VAL A 10 -11.37 -16.41 -31.14
N TYR A 11 -11.61 -16.28 -29.83
CA TYR A 11 -12.56 -15.33 -29.28
C TYR A 11 -11.89 -14.38 -28.26
N PRO A 12 -12.29 -13.11 -28.21
CA PRO A 12 -11.86 -12.19 -27.16
C PRO A 12 -12.49 -12.55 -25.80
N ILE A 13 -11.85 -12.09 -24.73
CA ILE A 13 -12.35 -12.18 -23.36
C ILE A 13 -13.11 -10.88 -23.10
N MET A 14 -14.41 -10.97 -22.78
CA MET A 14 -15.30 -9.81 -22.68
C MET A 14 -15.78 -9.53 -21.26
N GLY A 15 -15.66 -10.49 -20.34
CA GLY A 15 -16.12 -10.37 -18.96
C GLY A 15 -15.00 -10.58 -17.96
N VAL A 16 -13.99 -9.69 -17.97
CA VAL A 16 -12.88 -9.71 -17.01
C VAL A 16 -13.30 -8.94 -15.76
N ARG A 17 -13.30 -9.59 -14.60
CA ARG A 17 -13.56 -8.90 -13.33
C ARG A 17 -12.29 -8.25 -12.80
N VAL A 18 -12.35 -6.94 -12.51
CA VAL A 18 -11.29 -6.26 -11.76
C VAL A 18 -11.36 -6.77 -10.31
N ARG A 19 -10.29 -7.41 -9.83
CA ARG A 19 -10.20 -7.88 -8.44
C ARG A 19 -9.23 -7.01 -7.64
N SER A 20 -7.94 -7.07 -7.97
CA SER A 20 -6.90 -6.32 -7.25
C SER A 20 -5.60 -6.10 -8.05
N MET A 21 -5.56 -6.53 -9.32
CA MET A 21 -4.36 -6.47 -10.15
C MET A 21 -4.74 -6.02 -11.56
N THR A 22 -4.04 -4.99 -12.04
CA THR A 22 -4.09 -4.54 -13.44
C THR A 22 -2.67 -4.51 -14.00
N PHE A 23 -2.53 -4.74 -15.29
CA PHE A 23 -1.27 -4.60 -16.02
C PHE A 23 -1.50 -3.59 -17.14
N GLY A 24 -0.79 -2.46 -17.09
CA GLY A 24 -1.01 -1.34 -18.02
C GLY A 24 -2.45 -0.81 -17.99
N GLY A 25 -3.07 -0.73 -16.80
CA GLY A 25 -4.45 -0.25 -16.62
C GLY A 25 -5.54 -1.23 -17.08
N ARG A 26 -5.17 -2.44 -17.53
CA ARG A 26 -6.11 -3.49 -17.93
C ARG A 26 -6.16 -4.59 -16.89
N ALA A 27 -7.37 -5.02 -16.54
CA ALA A 27 -7.55 -6.15 -15.63
C ALA A 27 -6.92 -7.42 -16.21
N VAL A 28 -6.26 -8.18 -15.34
CA VAL A 28 -5.69 -9.48 -15.71
C VAL A 28 -6.83 -10.50 -15.84
N ALA A 29 -6.80 -11.31 -16.90
CA ALA A 29 -7.77 -12.39 -17.08
C ALA A 29 -7.56 -13.48 -16.02
N THR A 30 -8.64 -13.90 -15.37
CA THR A 30 -8.63 -14.88 -14.28
C THR A 30 -9.62 -16.02 -14.52
N ASP A 31 -9.53 -17.04 -13.67
CA ASP A 31 -10.47 -18.16 -13.66
C ASP A 31 -11.92 -17.68 -13.60
N GLY A 32 -12.76 -18.26 -14.46
CA GLY A 32 -14.18 -17.97 -14.56
C GLY A 32 -14.56 -16.79 -15.45
N ASP A 33 -13.60 -16.01 -15.98
CA ASP A 33 -13.87 -14.92 -16.92
C ASP A 33 -14.52 -15.45 -18.21
N ARG A 34 -15.38 -14.62 -18.83
CA ARG A 34 -16.21 -15.05 -19.97
C ARG A 34 -15.61 -14.60 -21.30
N THR A 35 -15.56 -15.53 -22.26
CA THR A 35 -15.23 -15.25 -23.67
C THR A 35 -16.47 -14.87 -24.48
N ALA A 36 -16.27 -14.25 -25.65
CA ALA A 36 -17.36 -13.87 -26.55
C ALA A 36 -18.18 -15.07 -27.05
N CYS A 37 -17.61 -16.28 -27.10
CA CYS A 37 -18.35 -17.50 -27.42
C CYS A 37 -19.13 -18.09 -26.23
N GLY A 38 -19.10 -17.44 -25.06
CA GLY A 38 -19.82 -17.85 -23.86
C GLY A 38 -19.07 -18.84 -22.96
N ALA A 39 -17.91 -19.34 -23.38
CA ALA A 39 -17.06 -20.20 -22.56
C ALA A 39 -16.47 -19.44 -21.36
N ARG A 40 -16.11 -20.17 -20.31
CA ARG A 40 -15.40 -19.65 -19.14
C ARG A 40 -13.95 -20.10 -19.16
N LEU A 41 -13.05 -19.19 -18.78
CA LEU A 41 -11.63 -19.53 -18.65
C LEU A 41 -11.43 -20.46 -17.45
N ILE A 42 -10.54 -21.43 -17.64
CA ILE A 42 -10.02 -22.29 -16.58
C ILE A 42 -8.53 -21.95 -16.48
N ALA A 43 -8.09 -21.45 -15.34
CA ALA A 43 -6.69 -21.08 -15.17
C ALA A 43 -5.82 -22.34 -15.02
N SER A 44 -4.67 -22.37 -15.69
CA SER A 44 -3.67 -23.43 -15.50
C SER A 44 -2.96 -23.35 -14.14
N GLN A 45 -3.05 -22.20 -13.49
CA GLN A 45 -2.46 -21.91 -12.19
C GLN A 45 -3.42 -21.04 -11.36
N GLY A 46 -3.58 -21.37 -10.07
CA GLY A 46 -4.49 -20.65 -9.17
C GLY A 46 -3.85 -19.51 -8.38
N MET A 47 -2.54 -19.29 -8.54
CA MET A 47 -1.78 -18.32 -7.75
C MET A 47 -0.97 -17.39 -8.66
N ALA A 48 -1.05 -16.10 -8.38
CA ALA A 48 -0.17 -15.08 -8.90
C ALA A 48 0.33 -14.26 -7.70
N THR A 49 1.65 -14.15 -7.54
CA THR A 49 2.24 -13.33 -6.49
C THR A 49 2.41 -11.92 -7.04
N VAL A 50 1.79 -10.96 -6.36
CA VAL A 50 2.04 -9.53 -6.58
C VAL A 50 2.71 -8.98 -5.34
N GLU A 51 3.85 -8.32 -5.54
CA GLU A 51 4.48 -7.53 -4.49
C GLU A 51 4.02 -6.09 -4.71
N PRO A 52 3.12 -5.55 -3.87
CA PRO A 52 2.82 -4.12 -3.91
C PRO A 52 4.13 -3.39 -3.63
N THR A 53 4.53 -2.44 -4.49
CA THR A 53 5.78 -1.69 -4.34
C THR A 53 5.74 -0.66 -3.21
N SER A 54 4.81 -0.81 -2.27
CA SER A 54 4.73 0.02 -1.07
C SER A 54 6.04 -0.16 -0.32
N GLY A 55 6.84 0.91 -0.25
CA GLY A 55 8.20 0.85 0.29
C GLY A 55 8.24 0.09 1.61
N ALA A 56 9.24 -0.79 1.77
CA ALA A 56 9.46 -1.52 2.99
C ALA A 56 9.49 -0.52 4.16
N GLY A 57 8.73 -0.82 5.22
CA GLY A 57 8.70 0.00 6.41
C GLY A 57 10.12 0.17 6.98
N SER A 58 10.59 1.40 7.07
CA SER A 58 11.95 1.71 7.54
C SER A 58 11.97 2.12 9.01
N SER A 59 13.10 1.88 9.67
CA SER A 59 13.40 2.52 10.95
C SER A 59 13.58 4.02 10.74
N VAL A 60 13.07 4.81 11.68
CA VAL A 60 13.17 6.28 11.68
C VAL A 60 14.10 6.78 12.78
N GLY A 61 14.92 5.87 13.34
CA GLY A 61 15.83 6.14 14.45
C GLY A 61 15.15 6.09 15.83
N ALA A 62 15.97 6.22 16.88
CA ALA A 62 15.53 6.25 18.29
C ALA A 62 14.64 5.06 18.72
N GLY A 63 14.85 3.88 18.13
CA GLY A 63 14.04 2.70 18.41
C GLY A 63 12.60 2.82 17.92
N LYS A 64 12.35 3.51 16.80
CA LYS A 64 11.02 3.63 16.17
C LYS A 64 11.05 3.18 14.71
N GLY A 65 9.94 2.60 14.25
CA GLY A 65 9.74 2.14 12.89
C GLY A 65 8.40 2.59 12.31
N VAL A 66 8.31 2.58 10.98
CA VAL A 66 7.10 2.94 10.24
C VAL A 66 6.64 1.76 9.39
N LEU A 67 5.35 1.45 9.41
CA LEU A 67 4.76 0.43 8.55
C LEU A 67 3.80 1.07 7.55
N ALA A 68 4.03 0.83 6.27
CA ALA A 68 3.17 1.33 5.20
C ALA A 68 1.90 0.50 5.10
N GLN A 69 0.75 1.17 5.07
CA GLN A 69 -0.53 0.56 4.70
C GLN A 69 -1.16 1.39 3.58
N THR A 70 -0.94 0.93 2.36
CA THR A 70 -1.50 1.53 1.14
C THR A 70 -2.74 0.76 0.71
N THR A 71 -3.80 1.48 0.37
CA THR A 71 -4.93 0.95 -0.39
C THR A 71 -4.85 1.58 -1.77
N ALA A 72 -4.58 0.78 -2.80
CA ALA A 72 -4.70 1.26 -4.17
C ALA A 72 -6.17 1.62 -4.42
N GLN A 73 -6.45 2.89 -4.69
CA GLN A 73 -7.76 3.34 -5.15
C GLN A 73 -7.72 3.57 -6.66
N ASP A 74 -8.76 3.11 -7.35
CA ASP A 74 -8.94 3.12 -8.81
C ASP A 74 -9.06 4.52 -9.45
N ASP A 75 -8.94 5.59 -8.66
CA ASP A 75 -9.15 6.99 -9.07
C ASP A 75 -7.84 7.72 -9.45
N GLY A 76 -6.75 6.98 -9.70
CA GLY A 76 -5.44 7.56 -10.02
C GLY A 76 -4.77 8.36 -8.89
N THR A 77 -5.43 8.49 -7.74
CA THR A 77 -4.92 9.18 -6.55
C THR A 77 -4.18 8.19 -5.65
N TYR A 78 -2.93 8.52 -5.32
CA TYR A 78 -2.13 7.74 -4.38
C TYR A 78 -2.53 8.13 -2.96
N ARG A 79 -3.16 7.20 -2.24
CA ARG A 79 -3.59 7.43 -0.87
C ARG A 79 -3.15 6.28 0.04
N GLY A 80 -2.60 6.63 1.19
CA GLY A 80 -2.16 5.65 2.17
C GLY A 80 -2.09 6.25 3.56
N ARG A 81 -1.89 5.39 4.55
CA ARG A 81 -1.53 5.82 5.90
C ARG A 81 -0.44 4.90 6.45
N PHE A 82 0.25 5.38 7.46
CA PHE A 82 1.39 4.68 8.03
C PHE A 82 1.16 4.43 9.50
N ARG A 83 1.63 3.30 10.03
CA ARG A 83 1.59 3.01 11.47
C ARG A 83 2.99 3.20 12.06
N LEU A 84 3.12 4.12 13.00
CA LEU A 84 4.31 4.27 13.82
C LEU A 84 4.31 3.21 14.91
N VAL A 85 5.42 2.51 15.04
CA VAL A 85 5.64 1.47 16.03
C VAL A 85 6.97 1.69 16.74
N ASP A 86 7.06 1.24 17.98
CA ASP A 86 8.32 1.01 18.65
C ASP A 86 9.09 -0.11 17.91
N ASP A 87 10.36 0.08 17.64
CA ASP A 87 11.17 -0.80 16.80
C ASP A 87 11.51 -2.11 17.51
N GLN A 88 11.62 -2.07 18.84
CA GLN A 88 11.95 -3.26 19.64
C GLN A 88 10.72 -4.12 19.92
N THR A 89 9.65 -3.48 20.40
CA THR A 89 8.45 -4.16 20.89
C THR A 89 7.38 -4.30 19.82
N ARG A 90 7.51 -3.57 18.70
CA ARG A 90 6.49 -3.45 17.63
C ARG A 90 5.14 -2.92 18.13
N ALA A 91 5.11 -2.33 19.33
CA ALA A 91 3.94 -1.71 19.91
C ALA A 91 3.60 -0.40 19.18
N PRO A 92 2.30 -0.08 18.97
CA PRO A 92 1.91 1.15 18.30
C PRO A 92 2.24 2.39 19.15
N LEU A 93 2.75 3.43 18.50
CA LEU A 93 3.05 4.71 19.14
C LEU A 93 1.85 5.66 18.98
N ALA A 94 0.96 5.65 19.96
CA ALA A 94 -0.22 6.53 20.00
C ALA A 94 0.13 7.98 20.34
N ASN A 95 -0.66 8.94 19.84
CA ASN A 95 -0.52 10.38 20.11
C ASN A 95 0.88 10.94 19.84
N HIS A 96 1.61 10.34 18.89
CA HIS A 96 2.96 10.71 18.54
C HIS A 96 2.96 11.72 17.40
N ARG A 97 3.61 12.87 17.59
CA ARG A 97 3.80 13.85 16.51
C ARG A 97 4.68 13.28 15.41
N TYR A 98 4.32 13.51 14.17
CA TYR A 98 5.12 13.09 13.02
C TYR A 98 5.24 14.22 12.00
N THR A 99 6.36 14.25 11.31
CA THR A 99 6.59 15.06 10.12
C THR A 99 6.90 14.12 8.97
N VAL A 100 6.17 14.26 7.87
CA VAL A 100 6.40 13.52 6.63
C VAL A 100 6.84 14.51 5.56
N THR A 101 7.95 14.21 4.90
CA THR A 101 8.44 14.96 3.75
C THR A 101 8.29 14.11 2.51
N SER A 102 7.53 14.58 1.53
CA SER A 102 7.42 13.95 0.21
C SER A 102 8.63 14.30 -0.66
N ALA A 103 8.94 13.46 -1.65
CA ALA A 103 10.09 13.65 -2.55
C ALA A 103 10.05 14.97 -3.36
N ASP A 104 8.87 15.58 -3.49
CA ASP A 104 8.65 16.91 -4.08
C ASP A 104 8.89 18.07 -3.09
N GLY A 105 9.31 17.77 -1.86
CA GLY A 105 9.63 18.73 -0.81
C GLY A 105 8.44 19.19 0.02
N GLN A 106 7.22 18.69 -0.26
CA GLN A 106 6.05 19.00 0.55
C GLN A 106 6.16 18.35 1.93
N THR A 107 5.85 19.11 2.99
CA THR A 107 5.89 18.63 4.36
C THR A 107 4.50 18.58 4.97
N ILE A 108 4.18 17.47 5.63
CA ILE A 108 2.90 17.23 6.29
C ILE A 108 3.19 16.88 7.75
N GLN A 109 2.55 17.58 8.66
CA GLN A 109 2.66 17.33 10.09
C GLN A 109 1.33 16.83 10.64
N GLY A 110 1.40 15.92 11.61
CA GLY A 110 0.21 15.39 12.26
C GLY A 110 0.55 14.68 13.57
N THR A 111 -0.46 14.03 14.15
CA THR A 111 -0.32 13.22 15.37
C THR A 111 -0.99 11.88 15.14
N THR A 112 -0.35 10.78 15.56
CA THR A 112 -0.90 9.44 15.35
C THR A 112 -2.12 9.16 16.23
N ASP A 113 -3.04 8.33 15.70
CA ASP A 113 -4.22 7.85 16.43
C ASP A 113 -3.86 6.88 17.57
N ALA A 114 -4.87 6.42 18.33
CA ALA A 114 -4.68 5.48 19.44
C ALA A 114 -4.04 4.13 19.02
N ASN A 115 -4.08 3.80 17.73
CA ASN A 115 -3.47 2.61 17.15
C ASN A 115 -2.14 2.93 16.44
N GLY A 116 -1.59 4.13 16.62
CA GLY A 116 -0.33 4.57 16.06
C GLY A 116 -0.38 4.95 14.57
N HIS A 117 -1.56 5.14 13.97
CA HIS A 117 -1.64 5.48 12.56
C HIS A 117 -1.59 6.98 12.32
N THR A 118 -0.91 7.38 11.26
CA THR A 118 -1.04 8.73 10.69
C THR A 118 -2.45 8.97 10.16
N ASP A 119 -2.77 10.23 9.94
CA ASP A 119 -3.87 10.58 9.05
C ASP A 119 -3.63 10.02 7.65
N TRP A 120 -4.70 9.99 6.86
CA TRP A 120 -4.62 9.62 5.47
C TRP A 120 -3.82 10.68 4.68
N LEU A 121 -2.73 10.24 4.07
CA LEU A 121 -1.90 11.04 3.19
C LEU A 121 -2.34 10.77 1.75
N SER A 122 -2.65 11.83 1.01
CA SER A 122 -3.13 11.74 -0.38
C SER A 122 -2.23 12.59 -1.28
N SER A 123 -1.86 12.06 -2.44
CA SER A 123 -1.07 12.74 -3.47
C SER A 123 -1.55 12.34 -4.86
N HIS A 124 -1.39 13.24 -5.83
CA HIS A 124 -1.66 12.99 -7.24
C HIS A 124 -0.46 12.37 -7.97
N GLN A 125 0.67 12.19 -7.28
CA GLN A 125 1.87 11.55 -7.81
C GLN A 125 2.41 10.50 -6.84
N ALA A 126 2.95 9.40 -7.37
CA ALA A 126 3.71 8.44 -6.59
C ALA A 126 5.01 9.10 -6.13
N SER A 127 5.20 9.25 -4.82
CA SER A 127 6.41 9.81 -4.24
C SER A 127 6.85 9.01 -3.01
N SER A 128 8.16 8.98 -2.79
CA SER A 128 8.73 8.48 -1.54
C SER A 128 8.43 9.48 -0.41
N LEU A 129 8.13 8.96 0.76
CA LEU A 129 7.86 9.73 1.97
C LEU A 129 8.96 9.45 2.99
N THR A 130 9.55 10.51 3.54
CA THR A 130 10.56 10.44 4.60
C THR A 130 9.96 10.92 5.90
N PHE A 131 10.13 10.13 6.96
CA PHE A 131 9.67 10.49 8.30
C PHE A 131 10.85 11.01 9.11
N ASP A 132 10.74 12.24 9.61
CA ASP A 132 11.74 12.81 10.51
C ASP A 132 11.25 12.75 11.96
N GLN A 133 12.15 12.37 12.86
CA GLN A 133 11.95 12.45 14.30
C GLN A 133 12.90 13.50 14.85
N SER A 134 12.38 14.68 15.18
CA SER A 134 13.08 15.57 16.10
C SER A 134 13.09 14.89 17.46
N GLY A 135 14.22 14.28 17.83
CA GLY A 135 14.35 13.55 19.08
C GLY A 135 13.97 14.44 20.26
N SER A 136 12.81 14.19 20.88
CA SER A 136 12.58 14.61 22.24
C SER A 136 13.43 13.71 23.12
N THR A 137 14.68 14.10 23.36
CA THR A 137 15.43 13.66 24.53
C THR A 137 14.58 14.05 25.74
N GLY A 138 13.81 13.10 26.26
CA GLY A 138 13.20 13.22 27.56
C GLY A 138 14.32 13.35 28.58
N THR A 139 14.60 14.57 29.00
CA THR A 139 15.50 14.89 30.11
C THR A 139 14.97 14.18 31.35
N ALA A 140 15.57 13.05 31.70
CA ALA A 140 15.38 12.41 32.99
C ALA A 140 16.03 13.30 34.06
N GLY A 141 15.28 14.29 34.54
CA GLY A 141 15.59 15.01 35.77
C GLY A 141 15.05 14.25 36.96
N VAL A 142 15.93 13.67 37.78
CA VAL A 142 15.74 13.40 39.22
C VAL A 142 17.13 13.54 39.84
N SER A 143 17.48 14.74 40.31
CA SER A 143 17.37 15.20 41.71
C SER A 143 18.24 14.40 42.69
N LYS A 144 19.38 15.02 43.01
CA LYS A 144 20.23 14.73 44.16
C LYS A 144 19.47 15.07 45.45
N SER A 145 19.54 14.19 46.45
CA SER A 145 19.34 14.50 47.87
C SER A 145 20.26 13.60 48.68
#